data_AF-A0A918LBC1-F1
#
_entry.id   AF-A0A918LBC1-F1
#
_cell.length_a   1.000
_cell.length_b   1.000
_cell.length_c   1.000
_cell.angle_alpha   90.00
_cell.angle_beta   90.00
_cell.angle_gamma   90.00
#
_symmetry.space_group_name_H-M   'P 1'
#
loop_
_entity.id
_entity.type
_entity.pdbx_description
1 polymer ?
#
loop_
_entity_poly.entity_id
_entity_poly.type
_entity_poly.pdbx_seq_one_letter_code
_entity_poly.pdbx_strand_id
1 'polypeptide(L)'
;MFENRPAQTDFAAPPAGPAVHPRYADLPDPRLARRLTGEDAAEEQGLDPFERVTCRLHRRWLHTCVHSPTHVVAVSGYRWCRDCACPAAVAIDQLTGDVRVTCTRCGRVPDSRATRQLVRTCRASVAAATDTSDGDAVRSLRRQHSRRQ
;
A
#
# COMPACT_ATOMS: atom_id res chain seq x y z
N MET A 1 -17.94 37.84 -44.35
CA MET A 1 -16.69 37.13 -44.07
C MET A 1 -16.77 36.65 -42.64
N PHE A 2 -17.05 35.37 -42.42
CA PHE A 2 -17.09 34.76 -41.09
C PHE A 2 -15.79 33.99 -40.89
N GLU A 3 -14.92 34.47 -40.00
CA GLU A 3 -13.67 33.80 -39.65
C GLU A 3 -13.96 32.57 -38.80
N ASN A 4 -13.64 31.41 -39.38
CA ASN A 4 -13.67 30.10 -38.74
C ASN A 4 -12.49 29.99 -37.75
N ARG A 5 -12.77 30.04 -36.45
CA ARG A 5 -11.79 29.75 -35.39
C ARG A 5 -11.92 28.27 -34.98
N PRO A 6 -10.93 27.40 -35.24
CA PRO A 6 -11.04 26.02 -34.76
C PRO A 6 -10.95 25.98 -33.24
N ALA A 7 -11.86 25.23 -32.63
CA ALA A 7 -11.87 24.93 -31.21
C ALA A 7 -10.61 24.11 -30.85
N GLN A 8 -9.70 24.73 -30.09
CA GLN A 8 -8.62 24.01 -29.43
C GLN A 8 -9.25 23.15 -28.33
N THR A 9 -9.27 21.84 -28.55
CA THR A 9 -9.58 20.86 -27.52
C THR A 9 -8.37 20.72 -26.60
N ASP A 10 -8.40 21.46 -25.49
CA ASP A 10 -7.54 21.23 -24.34
C ASP A 10 -7.85 19.84 -23.75
N PHE A 11 -7.16 18.82 -24.25
CA PHE A 11 -7.03 17.57 -23.52
C PHE A 11 -6.13 17.83 -22.32
N ALA A 12 -6.74 18.34 -21.24
CA ALA A 12 -6.11 18.46 -19.95
C ALA A 12 -5.45 17.12 -19.61
N ALA A 13 -4.11 17.12 -19.55
CA ALA A 13 -3.36 15.99 -19.05
C ALA A 13 -3.95 15.60 -17.69
N PRO A 14 -4.16 14.29 -17.42
CA PRO A 14 -4.65 13.87 -16.11
C PRO A 14 -3.73 14.47 -15.04
N PRO A 15 -4.26 14.93 -13.89
CA PRO A 15 -3.44 15.54 -12.86
C PRO A 15 -2.30 14.59 -12.55
N ALA A 16 -1.07 15.07 -12.70
CA ALA A 16 0.10 14.35 -12.25
C ALA A 16 -0.19 13.97 -10.79
N GLY A 17 -0.20 12.68 -10.49
CA GLY A 17 -0.34 12.23 -9.10
C GLY A 17 0.64 12.98 -8.20
N PRO A 18 0.36 13.09 -6.90
CA PRO A 18 1.13 13.96 -6.00
C PRO A 18 2.62 13.74 -6.22
N ALA A 19 3.34 14.84 -6.45
CA ALA A 19 4.79 14.81 -6.63
C ALA A 19 5.42 14.06 -5.45
N VAL A 20 6.31 13.12 -5.74
CA VAL A 20 6.94 12.30 -4.70
C VAL A 20 7.69 13.22 -3.73
N HIS A 21 7.42 13.08 -2.44
CA HIS A 21 8.08 13.87 -1.42
C HIS A 21 9.60 13.64 -1.45
N PRO A 22 10.46 14.67 -1.33
CA PRO A 22 11.92 14.54 -1.49
C PRO A 22 12.57 13.44 -0.64
N ARG A 23 12.02 13.18 0.56
CA ARG A 23 12.43 12.09 1.47
C ARG A 23 12.40 10.69 0.83
N TYR A 24 11.58 10.50 -0.20
CA TYR A 24 11.34 9.23 -0.87
C TYR A 24 11.88 9.20 -2.31
N ALA A 25 12.58 10.25 -2.74
CA ALA A 25 13.09 10.36 -4.10
C ALA A 25 14.16 9.31 -4.45
N ASP A 26 14.88 8.80 -3.44
CA ASP A 26 15.90 7.75 -3.56
C ASP A 26 15.32 6.33 -3.60
N LEU A 27 14.00 6.13 -3.48
CA LEU A 27 13.43 4.78 -3.55
C LEU A 27 13.45 4.23 -4.97
N PRO A 28 13.91 2.98 -5.16
CA PRO A 28 13.92 2.35 -6.48
C PRO A 28 12.50 1.99 -6.96
N ASP A 29 11.57 1.77 -6.04
CA ASP A 29 10.16 1.54 -6.36
C ASP A 29 9.38 2.87 -6.34
N PRO A 30 9.04 3.44 -7.51
CA PRO A 30 8.29 4.69 -7.58
C PRO A 30 6.85 4.55 -7.09
N ARG A 31 6.28 3.34 -7.06
CA ARG A 31 4.93 3.08 -6.54
C ARG A 31 4.94 3.22 -5.02
N LEU A 32 5.91 2.57 -4.38
CA LEU A 32 6.15 2.70 -2.96
C LEU A 32 6.43 4.17 -2.56
N ALA A 33 7.24 4.89 -3.34
CA ALA A 33 7.54 6.30 -3.07
C ALA A 33 6.29 7.20 -3.12
N ARG A 34 5.44 7.02 -4.14
CA ARG A 34 4.15 7.72 -4.24
C ARG A 34 3.21 7.35 -3.10
N ARG A 35 3.14 6.07 -2.73
CA ARG A 35 2.25 5.60 -1.66
C ARG A 35 2.68 6.15 -0.30
N LEU A 36 3.98 6.09 0.03
CA LEU A 36 4.53 6.70 1.23
C LEU A 36 4.23 8.21 1.30
N THR A 37 4.39 8.92 0.18
CA THR A 37 4.07 10.35 0.08
C THR A 37 2.59 10.62 0.35
N GLY A 38 1.70 9.87 -0.32
CA GLY A 38 0.25 10.05 -0.15
C GLY A 38 -0.23 9.68 1.25
N GLU A 39 0.32 8.64 1.86
CA GLU A 39 -0.01 8.24 3.23
C GLU A 39 0.49 9.24 4.27
N ASP A 40 1.67 9.84 4.09
CA ASP A 40 2.14 10.91 4.98
C ASP A 40 1.18 12.11 4.94
N ALA A 41 0.76 12.54 3.75
CA ALA A 41 -0.22 13.62 3.60
C ALA A 41 -1.61 13.25 4.15
N ALA A 42 -2.01 11.98 4.07
CA ALA A 42 -3.28 11.49 4.62
C ALA A 42 -3.25 11.38 6.15
N GLU A 43 -2.11 11.04 6.75
CA GLU A 43 -1.92 11.06 8.21
C GLU A 43 -2.09 12.47 8.79
N GLU A 44 -1.58 13.49 8.10
CA GLU A 44 -1.82 14.89 8.47
C GLU A 44 -3.30 15.26 8.45
N GLN A 45 -4.12 14.51 7.70
CA GLN A 45 -5.58 14.66 7.61
C GLN A 45 -6.34 13.69 8.52
N GLY A 46 -5.66 12.91 9.36
CA GLY A 46 -6.27 12.02 10.34
C GLY A 46 -6.35 10.54 9.97
N LEU A 47 -5.62 10.08 8.94
CA LEU A 47 -5.43 8.65 8.71
C LEU A 47 -4.80 8.00 9.96
N ASP A 48 -5.39 6.92 10.46
CA ASP A 48 -4.80 6.11 11.52
C ASP A 48 -3.47 5.51 11.02
N PRO A 49 -2.34 5.69 11.74
CA PRO A 49 -1.06 5.08 11.36
C PRO A 49 -1.10 3.55 11.20
N PHE A 50 -2.03 2.87 11.87
CA PHE A 50 -2.24 1.43 11.71
C PHE A 50 -3.03 1.04 10.45
N GLU A 51 -3.63 2.01 9.75
CA GLU A 51 -4.31 1.82 8.45
C GLU A 51 -3.39 2.02 7.24
N ARG A 52 -2.13 2.42 7.46
CA ARG A 52 -1.14 2.49 6.38
C ARG A 52 -0.92 1.13 5.73
N VAL A 53 -0.71 1.12 4.42
CA VAL A 53 -0.26 -0.07 3.69
C VAL A 53 1.25 -0.04 3.40
N THR A 54 1.93 1.02 3.80
CA THR A 54 3.39 1.13 3.80
C THR A 54 3.93 1.36 5.21
N CYS A 55 5.17 0.95 5.43
CA CYS A 55 5.91 1.25 6.64
C CYS A 55 6.79 2.48 6.40
N ARG A 56 6.43 3.60 7.02
CA ARG A 56 7.23 4.85 6.99
C ARG A 56 8.65 4.66 7.53
N LEU A 57 8.80 3.89 8.61
CA LEU A 57 10.08 3.70 9.30
C LEU A 57 11.11 2.97 8.44
N HIS A 58 10.71 1.85 7.82
CA HIS A 58 11.63 1.04 7.00
C HIS A 58 11.54 1.39 5.52
N ARG A 59 10.64 2.30 5.13
CA ARG A 59 10.39 2.74 3.75
C ARG A 59 10.14 1.54 2.83
N ARG A 60 9.23 0.65 3.24
CA ARG A 60 8.86 -0.62 2.56
C ARG A 60 7.35 -0.81 2.59
N TRP A 61 6.83 -1.70 1.75
CA TRP A 61 5.46 -2.18 1.88
C TRP A 61 5.24 -2.84 3.25
N LEU A 62 4.06 -2.64 3.86
CA LEU A 62 3.74 -3.17 5.18
C LEU A 62 3.90 -4.69 5.22
N HIS A 63 3.42 -5.40 4.20
CA HIS A 63 3.51 -6.86 4.12
C HIS A 63 4.97 -7.37 4.13
N THR A 64 5.93 -6.62 3.59
CA THR A 64 7.35 -6.98 3.67
C THR A 64 7.96 -6.69 5.04
N CYS A 65 7.35 -5.79 5.80
CA CYS A 65 7.94 -5.21 7.00
C CYS A 65 7.39 -5.79 8.30
N VAL A 66 6.16 -6.29 8.29
CA VAL A 66 5.39 -6.67 9.48
C VAL A 66 5.99 -7.80 10.32
N HIS A 67 6.96 -8.54 9.79
CA HIS A 67 7.69 -9.55 10.53
C HIS A 67 8.69 -8.96 11.54
N SER A 68 9.06 -7.69 11.37
CA SER A 68 10.00 -6.98 12.25
C SER A 68 9.44 -6.86 13.68
N PRO A 69 10.26 -7.10 14.73
CA PRO A 69 9.83 -6.89 16.12
C PRO A 69 9.45 -5.43 16.41
N THR A 70 9.95 -4.48 15.62
CA THR A 70 9.60 -3.06 15.73
C THR A 70 8.10 -2.78 15.55
N HIS A 71 7.37 -3.67 14.88
CA HIS A 71 5.93 -3.55 14.65
C HIS A 71 5.07 -4.36 15.61
N VAL A 72 5.61 -4.69 16.78
CA VAL A 72 4.81 -5.29 17.86
C VAL A 72 4.41 -4.20 18.84
N VAL A 73 3.11 -3.98 19.03
CA VAL A 73 2.59 -2.98 19.97
C VAL A 73 1.66 -3.67 20.96
N ALA A 74 2.21 -4.06 22.11
CA ALA A 74 1.47 -4.83 23.13
C ALA A 74 0.25 -4.07 23.67
N VAL A 75 0.35 -2.74 23.80
CA VAL A 75 -0.73 -1.88 24.33
C VAL A 75 -1.97 -1.93 23.42
N SER A 76 -1.81 -1.62 22.13
CA SER A 76 -2.90 -1.68 21.15
C SER A 76 -3.31 -3.12 20.81
N GLY A 77 -2.44 -4.09 21.05
CA GLY A 77 -2.64 -5.49 20.68
C GLY A 77 -2.18 -5.80 19.25
N TYR A 78 -1.51 -4.86 18.59
CA TYR A 78 -1.00 -5.06 17.24
C TYR A 78 0.12 -6.11 17.25
N ARG A 79 -0.09 -7.21 16.52
CA ARG A 79 0.80 -8.38 16.49
C ARG A 79 1.08 -8.96 17.88
N TRP A 80 0.07 -8.99 18.76
CA TRP A 80 0.22 -9.41 20.16
C TRP A 80 -0.89 -10.39 20.59
N CYS A 81 -0.52 -11.44 21.32
CA CYS A 81 -1.45 -12.33 22.00
C CYS A 81 -1.61 -11.86 23.45
N ARG A 82 -2.82 -11.43 23.84
CA ARG A 82 -3.11 -10.96 25.21
C ARG A 82 -3.05 -12.09 26.22
N ASP A 83 -3.62 -13.26 25.91
CA ASP A 83 -3.65 -14.41 26.82
C ASP A 83 -2.25 -14.90 27.18
N CYS A 84 -1.35 -15.01 26.20
CA CYS A 84 0.00 -15.54 26.39
C CYS A 84 1.04 -14.46 26.69
N ALA A 85 0.64 -13.18 26.64
CA ALA A 85 1.49 -12.01 26.77
C ALA A 85 2.76 -12.12 25.90
N CYS A 86 2.60 -12.42 24.61
CA CYS A 86 3.72 -12.59 23.69
C CYS A 86 3.42 -12.10 22.27
N PRO A 87 4.47 -11.82 21.46
CA PRO A 87 4.30 -11.49 20.06
C PRO A 87 3.62 -12.62 19.27
N ALA A 88 2.71 -12.23 18.38
CA ALA A 88 2.11 -13.13 17.41
C ALA A 88 3.00 -13.20 16.15
N ALA A 89 3.10 -14.38 15.55
CA ALA A 89 3.68 -14.54 14.22
C ALA A 89 2.68 -14.08 13.16
N VAL A 90 3.21 -13.58 12.05
CA VAL A 90 2.43 -13.20 10.87
C VAL A 90 3.04 -13.96 9.70
N ALA A 91 2.21 -14.66 8.94
CA ALA A 91 2.57 -15.32 7.69
C ALA A 91 1.78 -14.68 6.55
N ILE A 92 2.46 -14.38 5.45
CA ILE A 92 1.88 -13.74 4.28
C ILE A 92 2.21 -14.58 3.06
N ASP A 93 1.17 -15.04 2.38
CA ASP A 93 1.28 -15.56 1.02
C ASP A 93 1.10 -14.38 0.07
N GLN A 94 2.18 -13.97 -0.59
CA GLN A 94 2.15 -12.84 -1.51
C GLN A 94 1.53 -13.19 -2.88
N LEU A 95 1.42 -14.48 -3.22
CA LEU A 95 0.81 -14.92 -4.47
C LEU A 95 -0.71 -14.91 -4.36
N THR A 96 -1.26 -15.45 -3.27
CA THR A 96 -2.72 -15.47 -3.04
C THR A 96 -3.22 -14.24 -2.29
N GLY A 97 -2.32 -13.49 -1.63
CA GLY A 97 -2.68 -12.42 -0.72
C GLY A 97 -3.20 -12.91 0.63
N ASP A 98 -3.11 -14.21 0.96
CA ASP A 98 -3.55 -14.69 2.27
C ASP A 98 -2.63 -14.20 3.39
N VAL A 99 -3.22 -13.85 4.53
CA VAL A 99 -2.52 -13.32 5.70
C VAL A 99 -3.05 -14.05 6.93
N ARG A 100 -2.13 -14.70 7.65
CA ARG A 100 -2.44 -15.45 8.87
C ARG A 100 -1.65 -14.90 10.04
N VAL A 101 -2.31 -14.81 11.20
CA VAL A 101 -1.71 -14.36 12.44
C VAL A 101 -1.88 -15.46 13.48
N THR A 102 -0.80 -15.89 14.12
CA THR A 102 -0.83 -17.00 15.09
C THR A 102 -0.01 -16.67 16.32
N CYS A 103 -0.50 -17.03 17.50
CA CYS A 103 0.29 -16.92 18.71
C CYS A 103 1.45 -17.92 18.68
N THR A 104 2.66 -17.46 18.96
CA THR A 104 3.87 -18.30 18.99
C THR A 104 3.91 -19.28 20.16
N ARG A 105 3.03 -19.12 21.16
CA ARG A 105 2.92 -20.00 22.33
C ARG A 105 1.74 -20.97 22.26
N CYS A 106 0.51 -20.44 22.12
CA CYS A 106 -0.69 -21.28 22.15
C CYS A 106 -1.20 -21.70 20.76
N GLY A 107 -0.59 -21.22 19.68
CA GLY A 107 -1.00 -21.53 18.29
C GLY A 107 -2.32 -20.89 17.84
N ARG A 108 -3.12 -20.33 18.76
CA ARG A 108 -4.41 -19.69 18.45
C ARG A 108 -4.22 -18.38 17.69
N VAL A 109 -5.21 -18.04 16.86
CA VAL A 109 -5.31 -16.74 16.22
C VAL A 109 -5.78 -15.72 17.27
N PRO A 110 -5.02 -14.66 17.58
CA PRO A 110 -5.50 -13.64 18.50
C PRO A 110 -6.67 -12.88 17.86
N ASP A 111 -7.91 -13.09 18.31
CA ASP A 111 -9.07 -12.42 17.74
C ASP A 111 -9.30 -11.04 18.36
N SER A 112 -8.58 -10.04 17.87
CA SER A 112 -8.66 -8.66 18.34
C SER A 112 -8.95 -7.69 17.19
N ARG A 113 -9.45 -6.48 17.51
CA ARG A 113 -9.59 -5.39 16.52
C ARG A 113 -8.27 -5.12 15.80
N ALA A 114 -7.16 -5.08 16.55
CA ALA A 114 -5.83 -4.83 16.01
C ALA A 114 -5.38 -5.96 15.07
N THR A 115 -5.67 -7.23 15.39
CA THR A 115 -5.38 -8.35 14.49
C THR A 115 -6.16 -8.25 13.19
N ARG A 116 -7.46 -7.93 13.26
CA ARG A 116 -8.30 -7.77 12.07
C ARG A 116 -7.83 -6.58 11.21
N GLN A 117 -7.43 -5.48 11.84
CA GLN A 117 -6.83 -4.33 11.16
C GLN A 117 -5.54 -4.72 10.44
N LEU A 118 -4.60 -5.35 11.15
CA LEU A 118 -3.35 -5.87 10.60
C LEU A 118 -3.57 -6.78 9.38
N VAL A 119 -4.50 -7.74 9.49
CA VAL A 119 -4.81 -8.65 8.36
C VAL A 119 -5.32 -7.87 7.15
N ARG A 120 -6.24 -6.92 7.35
CA ARG A 120 -6.76 -6.09 6.25
C ARG A 120 -5.69 -5.22 5.61
N THR A 121 -4.85 -4.56 6.41
CA THR A 121 -3.83 -3.64 5.88
C THR A 121 -2.68 -4.37 5.20
N CYS A 122 -2.29 -5.55 5.70
CA CYS A 122 -1.36 -6.43 4.99
C CYS A 122 -1.92 -6.89 3.65
N ARG A 123 -3.20 -7.29 3.59
CA ARG A 123 -3.86 -7.66 2.31
C ARG A 123 -3.91 -6.50 1.33
N ALA A 124 -4.29 -5.32 1.81
CA ALA A 124 -4.30 -4.11 1.00
C ALA A 124 -2.88 -3.71 0.54
N SER A 125 -1.86 -3.97 1.36
CA SER A 125 -0.45 -3.77 1.02
C SER A 125 0.03 -4.68 -0.11
N VAL A 126 -0.36 -5.96 -0.08
CA VAL A 126 -0.05 -6.89 -1.18
C VAL A 126 -0.74 -6.43 -2.46
N ALA A 127 -2.05 -6.16 -2.40
CA ALA A 127 -2.81 -5.68 -3.55
C ALA A 127 -2.24 -4.40 -4.17
N ALA A 128 -1.91 -3.41 -3.33
CA ALA A 128 -1.33 -2.14 -3.79
C ALA A 128 0.05 -2.30 -4.44
N ALA A 129 0.84 -3.30 -4.02
CA ALA A 129 2.12 -3.61 -4.65
C ALA A 129 1.93 -4.29 -6.02
N THR A 130 0.86 -5.08 -6.19
CA THR A 130 0.59 -5.88 -7.41
C THR A 130 -0.28 -5.19 -8.47
N ASP A 131 -1.14 -4.22 -8.08
CA ASP A 131 -2.21 -3.58 -8.90
C ASP A 131 -1.78 -2.87 -10.20
N THR A 132 -0.50 -2.92 -10.56
CA THR A 132 0.00 -2.31 -11.79
C THR A 132 0.80 -3.24 -12.69
N SER A 133 0.79 -4.55 -12.43
CA SER A 133 1.15 -5.53 -13.47
C SER A 133 0.03 -5.65 -14.52
N ASP A 134 -1.24 -5.52 -14.13
CA ASP A 134 -2.38 -5.66 -15.04
C ASP A 134 -2.75 -4.35 -15.76
N GLY A 135 -2.70 -3.21 -15.08
CA GLY A 135 -3.09 -1.92 -15.66
C GLY A 135 -2.11 -1.34 -16.69
N ASP A 136 -0.80 -1.49 -16.46
CA ASP A 136 0.25 -1.00 -17.36
C ASP A 136 0.39 -1.88 -18.62
N ALA A 137 0.15 -3.19 -18.51
CA ALA A 137 0.12 -4.12 -19.64
C ALA A 137 -1.05 -3.83 -20.59
N VAL A 138 -2.28 -3.69 -20.06
CA VAL A 138 -3.47 -3.34 -20.86
C VAL A 138 -3.33 -1.97 -21.52
N ARG A 139 -2.75 -0.99 -20.82
CA ARG A 139 -2.52 0.37 -21.36
C ARG A 139 -1.43 0.38 -22.44
N SER A 140 -0.40 -0.44 -22.31
CA SER A 140 0.66 -0.59 -23.32
C SER A 140 0.16 -1.28 -24.59
N LEU A 141 -0.68 -2.31 -24.46
CA LEU A 141 -1.31 -3.00 -25.60
C LEU A 141 -2.24 -2.05 -26.40
N ARG A 142 -3.04 -1.22 -25.72
CA ARG A 142 -3.89 -0.21 -26.38
C ARG A 142 -3.08 0.83 -27.15
N ARG A 143 -1.94 1.27 -26.61
CA ARG A 143 -1.04 2.22 -27.30
C ARG A 143 -0.36 1.63 -28.53
N GLN A 144 -0.04 0.33 -28.51
CA GLN A 144 0.56 -0.35 -29.66
C GLN A 144 -0.44 -0.52 -30.82
N HIS A 145 -1.71 -0.77 -30.51
CA HIS A 145 -2.77 -0.88 -31.54
C HIS A 145 -3.09 0.45 -32.21
N SER A 146 -3.07 1.57 -31.47
CA SER A 146 -3.39 2.90 -32.01
C SER A 146 -2.26 3.53 -32.85
N ARG A 147 -1.04 2.97 -32.83
CA ARG A 147 0.10 3.43 -33.65
C ARG A 147 0.26 2.66 -34.96
N ARG A 148 -0.56 1.64 -35.20
CA ARG A 148 -0.54 0.77 -36.39
C ARG A 148 -1.70 1.05 -37.34
N GLN A 149 -2.53 2.06 -37.06
CA GLN A 149 -3.57 2.62 -37.94
C GLN A 149 -3.15 4.03 -38.33
#